data_AF-A0A257AVN0-F1
#
_entry.id   AF-A0A257AVN0-F1
#
_cell.length_a   1.000
_cell.length_b   1.000
_cell.length_c   1.000
_cell.angle_alpha   90.00
_cell.angle_beta   90.00
_cell.angle_gamma   90.00
#
_symmetry.space_group_name_H-M   'P 1'
#
loop_
_entity.id
_entity.type
_entity.pdbx_description
1 polymer ?
#
loop_
_entity_poly.entity_id
_entity_poly.type
_entity_poly.pdbx_seq_one_letter_code
_entity_poly.pdbx_strand_id
1 'polypeptide(L)'
;LARQLQQHDQVLCVVNSRRDCHDLFKLMPTGTIHLSALMCGAHRSEVIDEIRQRLAANQPIRVISTQLVEAGVDIDFPVVYRALAGLDSIAQAAGRCNREGKRERGEVHVFVPPKPAPRGLLR
;
A
#
# COMPACT_ATOMS: atom_id res chain seq x y z
N LEU A 1 11.14 -8.53 2.08
CA LEU A 1 10.12 -7.48 1.91
C LEU A 1 10.65 -6.06 2.16
N ALA A 2 10.99 -5.63 3.38
CA ALA A 2 11.41 -4.24 3.65
C ALA A 2 12.52 -3.74 2.71
N ARG A 3 13.60 -4.53 2.53
CA ARG A 3 14.68 -4.23 1.57
C ARG A 3 14.18 -4.04 0.13
N GLN A 4 13.21 -4.84 -0.32
CA GLN A 4 12.63 -4.73 -1.67
C GLN A 4 11.80 -3.44 -1.80
N LEU A 5 11.01 -3.10 -0.78
CA LEU A 5 10.22 -1.86 -0.78
C LEU A 5 11.12 -0.60 -0.78
N GLN A 6 12.29 -0.68 -0.14
CA GLN A 6 13.24 0.43 -0.10
C GLN A 6 13.92 0.71 -1.44
N GLN A 7 13.95 -0.26 -2.37
CA GLN A 7 14.49 -0.09 -3.72
C GLN A 7 13.59 0.75 -4.63
N HIS A 8 12.35 1.00 -4.20
CA HIS A 8 11.39 1.81 -4.95
C HIS A 8 11.30 3.21 -4.36
N ASP A 9 11.24 4.21 -5.23
CA ASP A 9 10.95 5.59 -4.81
C ASP A 9 9.48 5.73 -4.41
N GLN A 10 8.57 5.17 -5.20
CA GLN A 10 7.13 5.22 -4.95
C GLN A 10 6.56 3.81 -4.87
N VAL A 11 6.08 3.40 -3.70
CA VAL A 11 5.52 2.05 -3.52
C VAL A 11 4.42 2.00 -2.47
N LEU A 12 3.37 1.24 -2.78
CA LEU A 12 2.31 0.87 -1.84
C LEU A 12 2.47 -0.60 -1.46
N CYS A 13 2.51 -0.91 -0.17
CA CYS A 13 2.51 -2.28 0.34
C CYS A 13 1.29 -2.52 1.21
N VAL A 14 0.42 -3.43 0.78
CA VAL A 14 -0.83 -3.77 1.48
C VAL A 14 -0.68 -5.13 2.16
N VAL A 15 -0.67 -5.13 3.49
CA VAL A 15 -0.59 -6.33 4.33
C VAL A 15 -1.96 -6.75 4.86
N ASN A 16 -2.05 -7.93 5.47
CA ASN A 16 -3.31 -8.50 5.94
C ASN A 16 -3.68 -8.10 7.38
N SER A 17 -2.71 -7.73 8.21
CA SER A 17 -2.93 -7.45 9.62
C SER A 17 -2.26 -6.15 10.06
N ARG A 18 -2.86 -5.49 11.06
CA ARG A 18 -2.31 -4.27 11.69
C ARG A 18 -0.94 -4.51 12.31
N ARG A 19 -0.73 -5.70 12.88
CA ARG A 19 0.56 -6.09 13.45
C ARG A 19 1.64 -6.13 12.38
N ASP A 20 1.39 -6.79 11.25
CA ASP A 20 2.38 -6.85 10.17
C ASP A 20 2.62 -5.47 9.54
N CYS A 21 1.61 -4.60 9.52
CA CYS A 21 1.71 -3.24 9.02
C CYS A 21 2.67 -2.42 9.89
N HIS A 22 2.47 -2.47 11.21
CA HIS A 22 3.32 -1.83 12.21
C HIS A 22 4.74 -2.40 12.22
N ASP A 23 4.88 -3.73 12.22
CA ASP A 23 6.18 -4.40 12.24
C ASP A 23 6.98 -4.08 10.99
N LEU A 24 6.34 -4.08 9.81
CA LEU A 24 6.98 -3.69 8.56
C LEU A 24 7.34 -2.20 8.54
N PHE A 25 6.43 -1.32 8.97
CA PHE A 25 6.65 0.12 9.03
C PHE A 25 7.88 0.49 9.88
N LYS A 26 8.09 -0.18 11.01
CA LYS A 26 9.28 0.02 11.87
C LYS A 26 10.61 -0.27 11.18
N LEU A 27 10.60 -1.08 10.12
CA LEU A 27 11.80 -1.45 9.35
C LEU A 27 12.03 -0.51 8.16
N MET A 28 11.14 0.45 7.93
CA MET A 28 11.18 1.35 6.80
C MET A 28 11.89 2.67 7.15
N PRO A 29 12.53 3.33 6.18
CA PRO A 29 13.21 4.60 6.40
C PRO A 29 12.21 5.73 6.72
N THR A 30 12.74 6.80 7.30
CA THR A 30 12.02 8.07 7.53
C THR A 30 11.32 8.54 6.26
N GLY A 31 10.11 9.09 6.39
CA GLY A 31 9.28 9.51 5.27
C GLY A 31 8.38 8.41 4.71
N THR A 32 8.46 7.19 5.24
CA THR A 32 7.44 6.16 5.02
C THR A 32 6.17 6.55 5.76
N ILE A 33 5.01 6.24 5.19
CA ILE A 33 3.69 6.48 5.77
C ILE A 33 3.07 5.16 6.21
N HIS A 34 2.51 5.16 7.41
CA HIS A 34 1.69 4.08 7.94
C HIS A 34 0.22 4.44 7.79
N LEU A 35 -0.49 3.81 6.86
CA LEU A 35 -1.91 4.08 6.62
C LEU A 35 -2.76 2.95 7.21
N SER A 36 -3.62 3.27 8.18
CA SER A 36 -4.47 2.24 8.80
C SER A 36 -5.81 2.79 9.27
N ALA A 37 -6.79 1.91 9.42
CA ALA A 37 -8.11 2.24 9.96
C ALA A 37 -8.14 2.71 11.42
N LEU A 38 -6.98 2.80 12.10
CA LEU A 38 -6.89 3.38 13.44
C LEU A 38 -6.81 4.91 13.42
N MET A 39 -6.60 5.52 12.25
CA MET A 39 -6.64 6.97 12.09
C MET A 39 -8.08 7.47 12.11
N CYS A 40 -8.34 8.61 12.76
CA CYS A 40 -9.61 9.30 12.63
C CYS A 40 -9.79 9.82 11.19
N GLY A 41 -11.03 10.12 10.79
CA GLY A 41 -11.33 10.53 9.41
C GLY A 41 -10.53 11.74 8.94
N ALA A 42 -10.44 12.80 9.76
CA ALA A 42 -9.70 14.02 9.41
C ALA A 42 -8.20 13.74 9.18
N HIS A 43 -7.55 13.08 10.14
CA HIS A 43 -6.13 12.73 10.01
C HIS A 43 -5.87 11.81 8.82
N ARG A 44 -6.76 10.84 8.57
CA ARG A 44 -6.65 9.96 7.41
C ARG A 44 -6.73 10.76 6.10
N SER A 45 -7.63 11.73 5.99
CA SER A 45 -7.74 12.61 4.82
C SER A 45 -6.45 13.41 4.60
N GLU A 46 -5.89 14.02 5.65
CA GLU A 46 -4.63 14.77 5.58
C GLU A 46 -3.47 13.90 5.06
N VAL A 47 -3.33 12.69 5.60
CA VAL A 47 -2.30 11.72 5.16
C VAL A 47 -2.51 11.30 3.71
N ILE A 48 -3.76 11.10 3.28
CA ILE A 48 -4.07 10.76 1.89
C ILE A 48 -3.72 11.91 0.95
N ASP A 49 -4.02 13.15 1.32
CA ASP A 49 -3.70 14.31 0.50
C ASP A 49 -2.19 14.52 0.40
N GLU A 50 -1.45 14.29 1.48
CA GLU A 50 0.02 14.23 1.45
C GLU A 50 0.51 13.16 0.47
N ILE A 51 -0.07 11.95 0.52
CA ILE A 51 0.30 10.87 -0.41
C ILE A 51 0.11 11.31 -1.86
N ARG A 52 -1.05 11.90 -2.19
CA ARG A 52 -1.35 12.38 -3.54
C ARG A 52 -0.38 13.45 -4.00
N GLN A 53 -0.09 14.44 -3.16
CA GLN A 53 0.81 15.54 -3.50
C GLN A 53 2.23 15.02 -3.80
N ARG A 54 2.76 14.11 -2.96
CA ARG A 54 4.09 13.54 -3.19
C ARG A 54 4.14 12.65 -4.44
N LEU A 55 3.09 11.88 -4.69
CA LEU A 55 2.97 11.09 -5.92
C LEU A 55 3.00 11.98 -7.17
N ALA A 56 2.20 13.05 -7.18
CA ALA A 56 2.12 14.01 -8.28
C ALA A 56 3.44 14.78 -8.50
N ALA A 57 4.15 15.09 -7.42
CA ALA A 57 5.46 15.73 -7.47
C ALA A 57 6.63 14.77 -7.78
N ASN A 58 6.33 13.49 -8.05
CA ASN A 58 7.30 12.42 -8.29
C ASN A 58 8.35 12.29 -7.17
N GLN A 59 7.95 12.57 -5.93
CA GLN A 59 8.83 12.49 -4.76
C GLN A 59 8.83 11.06 -4.18
N PRO A 60 9.91 10.66 -3.49
CA PRO A 60 9.94 9.38 -2.78
C PRO A 60 8.82 9.30 -1.74
N ILE A 61 8.01 8.26 -1.84
CA ILE A 61 6.92 7.96 -0.93
C ILE A 61 6.65 6.47 -0.84
N ARG A 62 6.72 5.94 0.38
CA ARG A 62 6.48 4.53 0.68
C ARG A 62 5.30 4.44 1.62
N VAL A 63 4.31 3.65 1.28
CA VAL A 63 3.09 3.51 2.09
C VAL A 63 2.92 2.06 2.49
N ILE A 64 2.83 1.81 3.80
CA ILE A 64 2.44 0.50 4.34
C ILE A 64 1.01 0.61 4.84
N SER A 65 0.12 -0.25 4.35
CA SER A 65 -1.30 -0.22 4.68
C SER A 65 -1.88 -1.59 5.00
N THR A 66 -2.93 -1.64 5.81
CA THR A 66 -3.76 -2.83 6.02
C THR A 66 -4.92 -2.94 5.05
N GLN A 67 -5.35 -1.81 4.45
CA GLN A 67 -6.59 -1.73 3.67
C GLN A 67 -6.42 -0.76 2.50
N LEU A 68 -6.99 -1.14 1.35
CA LEU A 68 -7.11 -0.29 0.16
C LEU A 68 -8.38 0.55 0.16
N VAL A 69 -9.34 0.13 0.98
CA VAL A 69 -10.75 0.46 0.86
C VAL A 69 -11.13 1.33 2.03
N GLU A 70 -10.94 2.62 1.88
CA GLU A 70 -12.08 3.46 2.15
C GLU A 70 -12.46 4.11 0.81
N ALA A 71 -13.72 3.95 0.43
CA ALA A 71 -14.20 4.30 -0.90
C ALA A 71 -13.88 5.77 -1.20
N GLY A 72 -13.15 6.02 -2.29
CA GLY A 72 -12.82 7.37 -2.77
C GLY A 72 -11.34 7.77 -2.68
N VAL A 73 -10.45 6.93 -2.13
CA VAL A 73 -9.01 7.23 -2.13
C VAL A 73 -8.41 6.99 -3.52
N ASP A 74 -8.37 8.06 -4.31
CA ASP A 74 -7.67 8.12 -5.60
C ASP A 74 -6.15 8.27 -5.41
N ILE A 75 -5.44 7.14 -5.41
CA ILE A 75 -3.98 7.05 -5.35
C ILE A 75 -3.50 6.11 -6.46
N ASP A 76 -2.42 6.50 -7.14
CA ASP A 76 -1.84 5.78 -8.26
C ASP A 76 -0.32 5.60 -8.08
N PHE A 77 0.10 4.38 -7.78
CA PHE A 77 1.50 4.02 -7.56
C PHE A 77 2.10 3.31 -8.77
N PRO A 78 3.41 3.48 -9.06
CA PRO A 78 4.08 2.66 -10.08
C PRO A 78 4.21 1.20 -9.65
N VAL A 79 4.36 0.95 -8.34
CA VAL A 79 4.61 -0.37 -7.77
C VAL A 79 3.69 -0.63 -6.59
N VAL A 80 3.04 -1.79 -6.59
CA VAL A 80 2.16 -2.26 -5.51
C VAL A 80 2.59 -3.65 -5.05
N TYR A 81 2.82 -3.80 -3.75
CA TYR A 81 2.99 -5.10 -3.10
C TYR A 81 1.70 -5.45 -2.37
N ARG A 82 1.23 -6.70 -2.53
CA ARG A 82 0.05 -7.21 -1.84
C ARG A 82 0.37 -8.53 -1.16
N ALA A 83 0.15 -8.58 0.16
CA ALA A 83 0.15 -9.86 0.88
C ALA A 83 -0.97 -10.74 0.32
N LEU A 84 -0.68 -12.04 0.13
CA LEU A 84 -1.63 -13.01 -0.42
C LEU A 84 -2.97 -12.92 0.32
N ALA A 85 -4.03 -12.74 -0.47
CA ALA A 85 -5.42 -12.57 -0.06
C ALA A 85 -6.32 -13.13 -1.18
N GLY A 86 -7.64 -13.06 -0.99
CA GLY A 86 -8.62 -13.41 -2.02
C GLY A 86 -8.44 -12.59 -3.29
N LEU A 87 -8.89 -13.14 -4.42
CA LEU A 87 -8.63 -12.58 -5.74
C LEU A 87 -9.15 -11.13 -5.87
N ASP A 88 -10.33 -10.85 -5.31
CA ASP A 88 -10.91 -9.50 -5.31
C ASP A 88 -10.01 -8.49 -4.58
N SER A 89 -9.42 -8.89 -3.46
CA SER A 89 -8.48 -8.03 -2.72
C SER A 89 -7.20 -7.77 -3.52
N ILE A 90 -6.74 -8.75 -4.30
CA ILE A 90 -5.57 -8.61 -5.18
C ILE A 90 -5.92 -7.68 -6.35
N ALA A 91 -7.06 -7.90 -7.00
CA ALA A 91 -7.54 -7.08 -8.11
C ALA A 91 -7.76 -5.61 -7.68
N GLN A 92 -8.34 -5.38 -6.49
CA GLN A 92 -8.48 -4.04 -5.91
C GLN A 92 -7.12 -3.37 -5.67
N ALA A 93 -6.10 -4.13 -5.25
CA ALA A 93 -4.74 -3.61 -5.07
C ALA A 93 -4.11 -3.23 -6.41
N ALA A 94 -4.27 -4.12 -7.40
CA ALA A 94 -3.78 -3.91 -8.75
C ALA A 94 -4.43 -2.67 -9.40
N GLY A 95 -5.70 -2.36 -9.10
CA GLY A 95 -6.39 -1.15 -9.56
C GLY A 95 -5.83 0.17 -9.01
N ARG A 96 -4.84 0.13 -8.10
CA ARG A 96 -4.06 1.30 -7.62
C ARG A 96 -2.65 1.35 -8.19
N CYS A 97 -2.33 0.43 -9.09
CA CYS A 97 -1.05 0.35 -9.75
C CYS A 97 -1.17 0.85 -11.19
N ASN A 98 -0.48 1.94 -11.52
CA ASN A 98 -0.54 2.61 -12.82
C ASN A 98 -1.98 2.79 -13.34
N ARG A 99 -2.89 3.18 -12.43
CA ARG A 99 -4.33 3.32 -12.66
C ARG A 99 -4.63 4.28 -13.82
N GLU A 100 -3.86 5.37 -13.92
CA GLU A 100 -4.09 6.40 -14.93
C GLU A 100 -3.32 6.16 -16.24
N GLY A 101 -2.59 5.04 -16.35
CA GLY A 101 -1.79 4.73 -17.54
C GLY A 101 -0.66 5.70 -17.82
N LYS A 102 -0.27 6.50 -16.81
CA LYS A 102 0.80 7.51 -16.89
C LYS A 102 2.17 6.93 -17.21
N ARG A 103 2.36 5.63 -16.98
CA ARG A 103 3.61 4.89 -17.18
C ARG A 103 3.39 3.76 -18.16
N GLU A 104 4.45 3.36 -18.87
CA GLU A 104 4.42 2.22 -19.81
C GLU A 104 3.97 0.92 -19.12
N ARG A 105 4.36 0.74 -17.85
CA ARG A 105 4.03 -0.44 -17.05
C ARG A 105 3.87 -0.10 -15.57
N GLY A 106 2.92 -0.76 -14.92
CA GLY A 106 2.82 -0.87 -13.46
C GLY A 106 3.23 -2.26 -12.99
N GLU A 107 3.77 -2.35 -11.77
CA GLU A 107 4.20 -3.62 -11.19
C GLU A 107 3.38 -4.01 -9.96
N VAL A 108 2.72 -5.17 -10.03
CA VAL A 108 2.01 -5.75 -8.89
C VAL A 108 2.74 -7.00 -8.42
N HIS A 109 3.20 -6.99 -7.18
CA HIS A 109 3.91 -8.09 -6.53
C HIS A 109 3.03 -8.72 -5.47
N VAL A 110 2.61 -9.98 -5.68
CA VAL A 110 1.90 -10.75 -4.64
C VAL A 110 2.91 -11.59 -3.86
N PHE A 111 2.90 -11.47 -2.53
CA PHE A 111 3.82 -12.21 -1.68
C PHE A 111 3.08 -13.00 -0.59
N VAL A 112 3.66 -14.13 -0.18
CA VAL A 112 3.15 -14.92 0.95
C VAL A 112 3.76 -14.36 2.24
N PRO A 113 2.96 -13.78 3.16
CA PRO A 113 3.47 -13.35 4.46
C PRO A 113 3.90 -14.57 5.30
N PRO A 114 4.85 -14.40 6.25
CA PRO A 114 5.33 -15.51 7.09
C PRO A 114 4.24 -16.05 8.04
N LYS A 115 3.25 -15.23 8.36
CA LYS A 115 2.06 -15.65 9.11
C LYS A 115 0.94 -15.95 8.12
N PRO A 116 0.16 -17.03 8.31
CA PRO A 116 -0.95 -17.35 7.43
C PRO A 116 -1.99 -16.22 7.45
N ALA A 117 -2.67 -16.03 6.32
CA ALA A 117 -3.78 -15.10 6.22
C ALA A 117 -4.89 -15.47 7.23
N PRO A 118 -5.56 -14.49 7.86
CA PRO A 118 -6.71 -14.75 8.71
C PRO A 118 -7.78 -15.58 8.00
N ARG A 119 -8.51 -16.42 8.74
CA ARG A 119 -9.59 -17.24 8.20
C ARG A 119 -10.63 -16.33 7.51
N GLY A 120 -11.02 -16.69 6.28
CA GLY A 120 -12.00 -15.95 5.48
C GLY A 120 -11.41 -14.90 4.52
N LEU A 121 -10.10 -14.61 4.60
CA LEU A 121 -9.46 -13.63 3.71
C LEU A 121 -9.09 -14.18 2.32
N LEU A 122 -9.04 -15.50 2.16
CA LEU A 122 -8.68 -16.19 0.91
C LEU A 122 -9.89 -16.67 0.10
N ARG A 123 -11.08 -16.15 0.40
CA ARG A 123 -12.30 -16.47 -0.36
C ARG A 123 -12.35 -15.69 -1.66
#